data_AF-A0A1E4ZZE6-F1
#
_entry.id   AF-A0A1E4ZZE6-F1
#
_cell.length_a   1.000
_cell.length_b   1.000
_cell.length_c   1.000
_cell.angle_alpha   90.00
_cell.angle_beta   90.00
_cell.angle_gamma   90.00
#
_symmetry.space_group_name_H-M   'P 1'
#
loop_
_entity.id
_entity.type
_entity.pdbx_description
1 polymer ?
#
loop_
_entity_poly.entity_id
_entity_poly.type
_entity_poly.pdbx_seq_one_letter_code
_entity_poly.pdbx_strand_id
1 'polypeptide(L)'
;MKTIGIWMDKEKAHIITTNEKGEDMITIFSEIENYRIHGGSGTRLKGGPQDVVQDSKFLEREKHQFKAYFDKIIPAINDADKIVIFGPAEAGEKFQKKLLNNHQEINKKV
;
A
#
# COMPACT_ATOMS: atom_id res chain seq x y z
N MET A 1 24.19 -13.70 0.01
CA MET A 1 22.85 -13.70 -0.64
C MET A 1 21.91 -12.82 0.15
N LYS A 2 21.18 -11.89 -0.50
CA LYS A 2 20.28 -10.96 0.21
C LYS A 2 18.82 -11.36 0.02
N THR A 3 18.17 -11.81 1.09
CA THR A 3 16.75 -12.18 1.08
C THR A 3 15.96 -11.08 1.76
N ILE A 4 14.88 -10.62 1.14
CA ILE A 4 13.97 -9.62 1.71
C ILE A 4 12.59 -10.23 1.90
N GLY A 5 12.11 -10.26 3.14
CA GLY A 5 10.71 -10.53 3.47
C GLY A 5 9.96 -9.22 3.67
N ILE A 6 8.86 -9.02 2.95
CA ILE A 6 8.00 -7.85 3.07
C ILE A 6 6.71 -8.34 3.70
N TRP A 7 6.38 -7.85 4.89
CA TRP A 7 5.04 -7.96 5.44
C TRP A 7 4.33 -6.61 5.23
N MET A 8 3.23 -6.56 4.50
CA MET A 8 2.49 -5.32 4.28
C MET A 8 1.02 -5.43 4.62
N ASP A 9 0.49 -4.34 5.13
CA ASP A 9 -0.93 -4.10 5.33
C ASP A 9 -1.34 -2.84 4.55
N LYS A 10 -2.63 -2.48 4.57
CA LYS A 10 -3.10 -1.18 4.07
C LYS A 10 -2.39 -0.02 4.76
N GLU A 11 -2.08 -0.12 6.06
CA GLU A 11 -1.54 1.00 6.83
C GLU A 11 -0.01 1.08 6.83
N LYS A 12 0.71 -0.04 6.80
CA LYS A 12 2.17 -0.08 6.96
C LYS A 12 2.81 -1.33 6.35
N ALA A 13 4.09 -1.23 6.01
CA ALA A 13 4.92 -2.34 5.53
C ALA A 13 6.14 -2.47 6.43
N HIS A 14 6.40 -3.70 6.83
CA HIS A 14 7.61 -4.14 7.50
C HIS A 14 8.48 -4.87 6.47
N ILE A 15 9.66 -4.34 6.20
CA ILE A 15 10.65 -4.90 5.30
C ILE A 15 11.75 -5.50 6.17
N ILE A 16 11.88 -6.81 6.12
CA ILE A 16 12.85 -7.60 6.85
C ILE A 16 13.91 -8.02 5.85
N THR A 17 15.14 -7.58 6.04
CA THR A 17 16.29 -7.94 5.20
C THR A 17 17.16 -8.91 5.96
N THR A 18 17.37 -10.09 5.39
CA THR A 18 18.26 -11.11 5.94
C THR A 18 19.47 -11.26 5.04
N ASN A 19 20.66 -11.06 5.60
CA ASN A 19 21.94 -11.28 4.94
C ASN A 19 22.86 -12.13 5.84
N GLU A 20 23.96 -12.65 5.31
CA GLU A 20 24.94 -13.47 6.04
C GLU A 20 25.59 -12.76 7.24
N LYS A 21 25.43 -11.43 7.34
CA LYS A 21 25.99 -10.59 8.41
C LYS A 21 24.96 -10.11 9.46
N GLY A 22 23.67 -10.36 9.26
CA GLY A 22 22.63 -9.91 10.19
C GLY A 22 21.25 -9.70 9.57
N GLU A 23 20.29 -9.41 10.45
CA GLU A 23 18.90 -9.12 10.12
C GLU A 23 18.62 -7.63 10.36
N ASP A 24 18.04 -6.96 9.37
CA ASP A 24 17.67 -5.55 9.43
C ASP A 24 16.16 -5.41 9.19
N MET A 25 15.48 -4.60 9.98
CA MET A 25 14.03 -4.41 9.88
C MET A 25 13.68 -2.93 9.70
N ILE A 26 13.06 -2.61 8.57
CA ILE A 26 12.63 -1.26 8.23
C ILE A 26 11.11 -1.23 8.20
N THR A 27 10.51 -0.19 8.79
CA THR A 27 9.05 0.01 8.73
C THR A 27 8.74 1.24 7.87
N ILE A 28 7.91 1.05 6.84
CA ILE A 28 7.41 2.10 5.97
C ILE A 28 5.91 2.26 6.21
N PHE A 29 5.50 3.44 6.64
CA PHE A 29 4.08 3.78 6.80
C PHE A 29 3.47 4.22 5.47
N SER A 30 2.23 3.82 5.24
CA SER A 30 1.49 4.15 4.01
C SER A 30 1.06 5.61 3.93
N GLU A 31 0.89 6.27 5.08
CA GLU A 31 0.35 7.63 5.20
C GLU A 31 -0.97 7.82 4.42
N ILE A 32 -1.72 6.73 4.22
CA ILE A 32 -3.03 6.77 3.58
C ILE A 32 -3.96 7.56 4.50
N GLU A 33 -4.51 8.66 3.99
CA GLU A 33 -5.47 9.46 4.74
C GLU A 33 -6.76 8.64 4.90
N ASN A 34 -7.06 8.22 6.12
CA ASN A 34 -8.37 7.68 6.46
C ASN A 34 -9.40 8.81 6.46
N TYR A 35 -9.84 9.22 5.28
CA TYR A 35 -10.89 10.23 5.15
C TYR A 35 -12.20 9.65 5.67
N ARG A 36 -12.50 9.93 6.94
CA ARG A 36 -13.81 9.70 7.53
C ARG A 36 -14.72 10.79 7.00
N ILE A 37 -15.51 10.45 5.99
CA ILE A 37 -16.57 11.31 5.49
C ILE A 37 -17.51 11.59 6.67
N HIS A 38 -17.53 12.83 7.17
CA HIS A 38 -18.64 13.30 7.97
C HIS A 38 -19.81 13.51 7.00
N GLY A 39 -20.54 12.41 6.76
CA GLY A 39 -21.64 12.37 5.82
C GLY A 39 -22.87 13.07 6.41
N GLY A 40 -23.28 14.14 5.74
CA GLY A 40 -24.61 14.73 5.87
C GLY A 40 -24.77 15.66 7.06
N SER A 41 -24.52 16.95 6.86
CA SER A 41 -25.34 17.96 7.53
C SER A 41 -26.76 17.82 6.96
N GLY A 42 -27.49 16.80 7.42
CA GLY A 42 -28.92 16.73 7.21
C GLY A 42 -29.49 18.03 7.76
N THR A 43 -30.01 18.87 6.88
CA THR A 43 -30.78 20.04 7.33
C THR A 43 -31.83 19.52 8.31
N ARG A 44 -32.14 20.27 9.38
CA ARG A 44 -33.13 19.88 10.41
C ARG A 44 -34.49 19.38 9.85
N LEU A 45 -34.78 19.67 8.58
CA LEU A 45 -35.91 19.18 7.80
C LEU A 45 -35.65 17.78 7.23
N LYS A 46 -36.47 16.80 7.64
CA LYS A 46 -36.51 15.47 7.03
C LYS A 46 -36.84 15.59 5.53
N GLY A 47 -35.87 15.34 4.66
CA GLY A 47 -36.03 15.33 3.20
C GLY A 47 -35.29 16.43 2.41
N GLY A 48 -34.40 17.20 3.05
CA GLY A 48 -33.51 18.14 2.33
C GLY A 48 -32.51 17.42 1.42
N PRO A 49 -31.99 18.09 0.37
CA PRO A 49 -31.00 17.51 -0.52
C PRO A 49 -29.78 17.09 0.31
N GLN A 50 -29.52 15.79 0.32
CA GLN A 50 -28.33 15.24 0.96
C GLN A 50 -27.17 15.35 -0.01
N ASP A 51 -26.07 15.95 0.45
CA ASP A 51 -24.85 16.03 -0.34
C ASP A 51 -24.41 14.61 -0.71
N VAL A 52 -24.47 14.28 -2.01
CA VAL A 52 -24.10 12.97 -2.52
C VAL A 52 -22.58 12.97 -2.57
N VAL A 53 -21.97 12.36 -1.55
CA VAL A 53 -20.52 12.23 -1.48
C VAL A 53 -20.06 11.51 -2.74
N GLN A 54 -19.20 12.15 -3.53
CA GLN A 54 -18.73 11.58 -4.79
C GLN A 54 -17.75 10.43 -4.51
N ASP A 55 -18.29 9.21 -4.38
CA ASP A 55 -17.53 7.96 -4.18
C ASP A 55 -16.36 7.81 -5.17
N SER A 56 -16.55 8.22 -6.43
CA SER A 56 -15.51 8.14 -7.47
C SER A 56 -14.25 8.92 -7.13
N LYS A 57 -14.37 10.14 -6.60
CA LYS A 57 -13.21 10.97 -6.23
C LYS A 57 -12.44 10.38 -5.06
N PHE A 58 -13.16 9.77 -4.11
CA PHE A 58 -12.57 9.11 -2.96
C PHE A 58 -11.76 7.88 -3.41
N LEU A 59 -12.35 7.05 -4.26
CA LEU A 59 -11.68 5.86 -4.79
C LEU A 59 -10.41 6.22 -5.60
N GLU A 60 -10.45 7.30 -6.37
CA GLU A 60 -9.31 7.77 -7.15
C GLU A 60 -8.17 8.24 -6.24
N ARG A 61 -8.49 9.00 -5.19
CA ARG A 61 -7.50 9.47 -4.21
C ARG A 61 -6.87 8.31 -3.44
N GLU A 62 -7.66 7.32 -3.05
CA GLU A 62 -7.15 6.10 -2.39
C GLU A 62 -6.17 5.36 -3.31
N LYS A 63 -6.52 5.18 -4.59
CA LYS A 63 -5.60 4.57 -5.59
C LYS A 63 -4.29 5.35 -5.74
N HIS A 64 -4.35 6.68 -5.72
CA HIS A 64 -3.17 7.53 -5.79
C HIS A 64 -2.28 7.40 -4.55
N GLN A 65 -2.87 7.33 -3.35
CA GLN A 65 -2.11 7.14 -2.11
C GLN A 65 -1.45 5.75 -2.06
N PHE A 66 -2.17 4.70 -2.46
CA PHE A 66 -1.57 3.37 -2.62
C PHE A 66 -0.43 3.35 -3.62
N LYS A 67 -0.53 4.14 -4.71
CA LYS A 67 0.58 4.26 -5.67
C LYS A 67 1.82 4.86 -5.03
N ALA A 68 1.67 6.00 -4.36
CA ALA A 68 2.79 6.66 -3.69
C ALA A 68 3.42 5.75 -2.61
N TYR A 69 2.60 5.00 -1.89
CA TYR A 69 3.07 4.04 -0.90
C TYR A 69 3.93 2.92 -1.51
N PHE A 70 3.47 2.29 -2.59
CA PHE A 70 4.23 1.25 -3.27
C PHE A 70 5.54 1.79 -3.88
N ASP A 71 5.51 3.00 -4.43
CA ASP A 71 6.72 3.68 -4.94
C ASP A 71 7.80 3.89 -3.85
N LYS A 72 7.41 4.06 -2.58
CA LYS A 72 8.38 4.14 -1.46
C LYS A 72 9.04 2.80 -1.12
N ILE A 73 8.36 1.67 -1.37
CA ILE A 73 8.86 0.33 -1.02
C ILE A 73 9.82 -0.19 -2.09
N ILE A 74 9.57 0.11 -3.36
CA ILE A 74 10.36 -0.34 -4.51
C ILE A 74 11.89 -0.14 -4.36
N PRO A 75 12.40 1.06 -4.00
CA PRO A 75 13.84 1.27 -3.87
C PRO A 75 14.48 0.42 -2.77
N ALA A 76 13.73 0.10 -1.70
CA ALA A 76 14.24 -0.73 -0.60
C ALA A 76 14.40 -2.22 -0.99
N ILE A 77 13.69 -2.67 -2.04
CA ILE A 77 13.62 -4.08 -2.43
C ILE A 77 14.37 -4.40 -3.73
N ASN A 78 14.79 -3.38 -4.49
CA ASN A 78 15.43 -3.53 -5.79
C ASN A 78 16.75 -4.34 -5.74
N ASP A 79 17.48 -4.19 -4.64
CA ASP A 79 18.78 -4.83 -4.38
C ASP A 79 18.68 -6.27 -3.83
N ALA A 80 17.47 -6.80 -3.61
CA ALA A 80 17.31 -8.20 -3.19
C ALA A 80 17.67 -9.20 -4.29
N ASP A 81 18.13 -10.38 -3.88
CA ASP A 81 18.20 -11.58 -4.73
C ASP A 81 16.87 -12.35 -4.71
N LYS A 82 16.23 -12.41 -3.53
CA LYS A 82 14.95 -13.08 -3.31
C LYS A 82 14.02 -12.20 -2.50
N ILE A 83 12.77 -12.12 -2.92
CA ILE A 83 11.75 -11.30 -2.29
C ILE A 83 10.60 -12.21 -1.89
N VAL A 84 10.10 -12.08 -0.67
CA VAL A 84 8.90 -12.78 -0.24
C VAL A 84 7.88 -11.75 0.23
N ILE A 85 6.66 -11.82 -0.30
CA ILE A 85 5.60 -10.87 0.02
C ILE A 85 4.56 -11.58 0.89
N PHE A 86 4.28 -11.00 2.05
CA PHE A 86 3.28 -11.43 3.02
C PHE A 86 2.39 -10.25 3.39
N GLY A 87 1.17 -10.53 3.81
CA GLY A 87 0.27 -9.48 4.28
C GLY A 87 -1.14 -9.97 4.51
N PRO A 88 -1.91 -9.34 5.40
CA PRO A 88 -3.34 -9.58 5.50
C PRO A 88 -4.07 -9.17 4.19
N ALA A 89 -5.02 -10.02 3.78
CA ALA A 89 -5.94 -9.78 2.66
C ALA A 89 -5.24 -9.45 1.31
N GLU A 90 -5.82 -8.54 0.52
CA GLU A 90 -5.41 -8.25 -0.86
C GLU A 90 -4.22 -7.28 -0.98
N ALA A 91 -3.61 -6.81 0.12
CA ALA A 91 -2.55 -5.81 0.07
C ALA A 91 -1.32 -6.33 -0.70
N GLY A 92 -0.89 -7.56 -0.38
CA GLY A 92 0.21 -8.24 -1.08
C GLY A 92 -0.10 -8.49 -2.56
N GLU A 93 -1.32 -8.93 -2.90
CA GLU A 93 -1.73 -9.15 -4.28
C GLU A 93 -1.77 -7.86 -5.10
N LYS A 94 -2.26 -6.76 -4.52
CA LYS A 94 -2.27 -5.43 -5.17
C LYS A 94 -0.84 -4.95 -5.43
N PHE A 95 0.07 -5.19 -4.49
CA PHE A 95 1.48 -4.86 -4.67
C PHE A 95 2.15 -5.74 -5.74
N GLN A 96 1.87 -7.04 -5.77
CA GLN A 96 2.38 -7.93 -6.81
C GLN A 96 1.88 -7.50 -8.20
N LYS A 97 0.59 -7.17 -8.34
CA LYS A 97 0.03 -6.62 -9.59
C LYS A 97 0.71 -5.30 -9.99
N LYS A 98 1.07 -4.46 -9.03
CA LYS A 98 1.82 -3.21 -9.26
C LYS A 98 3.22 -3.51 -9.79
N LEU A 99 3.93 -4.43 -9.14
CA LEU A 99 5.27 -4.87 -9.54
C LEU A 99 5.27 -5.48 -10.95
N LEU A 100 4.28 -6.31 -11.27
CA LEU A 100 4.08 -6.88 -12.61
C LEU A 100 3.94 -5.82 -13.70
N ASN A 101 3.21 -4.74 -13.42
CA ASN A 101 2.97 -3.67 -14.40
C ASN A 101 4.14 -2.69 -14.52
N ASN A 102 4.79 -2.32 -13.42
CA ASN A 102 5.80 -1.26 -13.41
C ASN A 102 7.26 -1.75 -13.36
N HIS A 103 7.53 -2.94 -12.80
CA HIS A 103 8.88 -3.44 -12.51
C HIS A 103 9.00 -4.96 -12.68
N GLN A 104 8.95 -5.42 -13.93
CA GLN A 104 9.08 -6.84 -14.27
C GLN A 104 10.40 -7.47 -13.78
N GLU A 105 11.48 -6.70 -13.68
CA GLU A 105 12.78 -7.18 -13.21
C GLU A 105 12.78 -7.55 -11.73
N ILE A 106 12.03 -6.81 -10.91
CA ILE A 106 11.86 -7.09 -9.47
C ILE A 106 10.94 -8.30 -9.28
N ASN A 107 9.89 -8.41 -10.11
CA ASN A 107 8.94 -9.53 -10.04
C ASN A 107 9.57 -10.88 -10.36
N LYS A 108 10.65 -10.94 -11.16
CA LYS A 108 11.39 -12.20 -11.42
C LYS A 108 12.08 -12.76 -10.17
N LYS A 109 12.24 -11.94 -9.13
CA LYS A 109 12.89 -12.28 -7.86
C LYS A 109 11.90 -12.59 -6.74
N VAL A 110 10.59 -12.41 -6.99
CA VAL A 110 9.46 -12.69 -6.10
C VAL A 110 9.02 -14.14 -6.27
#